data_AF-A0A735AVU0-F1
#
_entry.id   AF-A0A735AVU0-F1
#
_cell.length_a   1.000
_cell.length_b   1.000
_cell.length_c   1.000
_cell.angle_alpha   90.00
_cell.angle_beta   90.00
_cell.angle_gamma   90.00
#
_symmetry.space_group_name_H-M   'P 1'
#
loop_
_entity.id
_entity.type
_entity.pdbx_description
1 polymer ?
#
loop_
_entity_poly.entity_id
_entity_poly.type
_entity_poly.pdbx_seq_one_letter_code
_entity_poly.pdbx_strand_id
1 'polypeptide(L)'
;MDKYFRIRPQWSLVEAFEETNKHYQPGSMVTGAARNVQIENWGVLIGRTRALAEIKYAINSFGSKSKLCKHIQISTKYFNMLEDFFQELPDDKKPGKIYQGMTISGYFLLKKIGGGGNAVVWEARDPKGKVRALKILKKPNTTSVHRFNDEILTLKKIESLN
;
A
#
# COMPACT_ATOMS: atom_id res chain seq x y z
N MET A 1 -14.41 2.36 -19.11
CA MET A 1 -13.10 1.67 -19.06
C MET A 1 -12.03 2.67 -19.44
N ASP A 2 -10.93 2.74 -18.69
CA ASP A 2 -9.79 3.60 -19.04
C ASP A 2 -9.19 3.15 -20.37
N LYS A 3 -8.91 4.11 -21.27
CA LYS A 3 -8.38 3.86 -22.62
C LYS A 3 -6.97 3.24 -22.61
N TYR A 4 -6.26 3.33 -21.49
CA TYR A 4 -4.89 2.87 -21.32
C TYR A 4 -4.70 2.23 -19.94
N PHE A 5 -3.88 1.18 -19.86
CA PHE A 5 -3.47 0.60 -18.59
C PHE A 5 -2.70 1.63 -17.76
N ARG A 6 -3.04 1.72 -16.48
CA ARG A 6 -2.34 2.56 -15.50
C ARG A 6 -2.15 1.78 -14.21
N ILE A 7 -0.89 1.54 -13.86
CA ILE A 7 -0.54 0.98 -12.56
C ILE A 7 -1.09 1.88 -11.43
N ARG A 8 -1.67 1.27 -10.40
CA ARG A 8 -2.28 2.00 -9.29
C ARG A 8 -1.46 1.86 -8.01
N PRO A 9 -1.13 2.97 -7.32
CA PRO A 9 -0.36 2.89 -6.08
C PRO A 9 -1.15 2.23 -4.95
N GLN A 10 -2.48 2.23 -4.95
CA GLN A 10 -3.27 1.60 -3.89
C GLN A 10 -3.20 0.06 -3.89
N TRP A 11 -2.80 -0.55 -4.99
CA TRP A 11 -2.68 -2.01 -5.07
C TRP A 11 -1.60 -2.53 -4.12
N SER A 12 -1.87 -3.69 -3.51
CA SER A 12 -0.85 -4.55 -2.91
C SER A 12 0.12 -5.07 -3.97
N LEU A 13 1.25 -5.66 -3.55
CA LEU A 13 2.19 -6.28 -4.48
C LEU A 13 1.50 -7.33 -5.36
N VAL A 14 0.66 -8.17 -4.76
CA VAL A 14 -0.02 -9.28 -5.45
C VAL A 14 -1.01 -8.73 -6.47
N GLU A 15 -1.87 -7.78 -6.08
CA GLU A 15 -2.81 -7.13 -6.99
C GLU A 15 -2.08 -6.39 -8.12
N ALA A 16 -0.96 -5.72 -7.83
CA ALA A 16 -0.17 -5.05 -8.85
C ALA A 16 0.32 -6.04 -9.91
N PHE A 17 0.79 -7.23 -9.52
CA PHE A 17 1.13 -8.29 -10.46
C PHE A 17 -0.08 -8.87 -11.18
N GLU A 18 -1.14 -9.22 -10.47
CA GLU A 18 -2.34 -9.84 -11.06
C GLU A 18 -3.00 -8.92 -12.09
N GLU A 19 -3.21 -7.65 -11.76
CA GLU A 19 -3.79 -6.67 -12.68
C GLU A 19 -2.84 -6.38 -13.86
N THR A 20 -1.54 -6.25 -13.62
CA THR A 20 -0.58 -6.03 -14.71
C THR A 20 -0.51 -7.25 -15.64
N ASN A 21 -0.52 -8.48 -15.11
CA ASN A 21 -0.45 -9.70 -15.90
C ASN A 21 -1.69 -9.88 -16.83
N LYS A 22 -2.86 -9.31 -16.48
CA LYS A 22 -4.03 -9.28 -17.37
C LYS A 22 -3.80 -8.48 -18.65
N HIS A 23 -2.92 -7.48 -18.61
CA HIS A 23 -2.61 -6.60 -19.73
C HIS A 23 -1.30 -6.97 -20.45
N TYR A 24 -0.37 -7.60 -19.74
CA TYR A 24 0.93 -8.00 -20.26
C TYR A 24 1.15 -9.49 -20.00
N GLN A 25 1.03 -10.32 -21.04
CA GLN A 25 1.10 -11.77 -20.89
C GLN A 25 2.44 -12.23 -20.32
N PRO A 26 2.45 -13.00 -19.21
CA PRO A 26 3.67 -13.59 -18.66
C PRO A 26 4.33 -14.56 -19.65
N GLY A 27 5.65 -14.45 -19.82
CA GLY A 27 6.43 -15.31 -20.72
C GLY A 27 6.53 -14.82 -22.18
N SER A 28 5.81 -13.76 -22.56
CA SER A 28 5.97 -13.12 -23.88
C SER A 28 7.27 -12.32 -23.95
N MET A 29 8.02 -12.50 -25.05
CA MET A 29 9.28 -11.80 -25.32
C MET A 29 9.11 -10.28 -25.45
N VAL A 30 7.92 -9.79 -25.82
CA VAL A 30 7.65 -8.36 -26.05
C VAL A 30 6.99 -7.71 -24.84
N THR A 31 6.04 -8.41 -24.19
CA THR A 31 5.27 -7.81 -23.07
C THR A 31 5.89 -8.06 -21.70
N GLY A 32 6.84 -8.99 -21.58
CA GLY A 32 7.51 -9.30 -20.30
C GLY A 32 8.32 -8.14 -19.74
N ALA A 33 9.11 -7.46 -20.57
CA ALA A 33 9.88 -6.28 -20.16
C ALA A 33 8.94 -5.12 -19.77
N ALA A 34 7.89 -4.88 -20.55
CA ALA A 34 6.90 -3.85 -20.25
C ALA A 34 6.17 -4.13 -18.92
N ARG A 35 5.81 -5.39 -18.64
CA ARG A 35 5.24 -5.81 -17.35
C ARG A 35 6.18 -5.47 -16.20
N ASN A 36 7.47 -5.81 -16.33
CA ASN A 36 8.46 -5.59 -15.29
C ASN A 36 8.60 -4.09 -14.96
N VAL A 37 8.69 -3.24 -15.98
CA VAL A 37 8.73 -1.78 -15.82
C VAL A 37 7.48 -1.24 -15.10
N GLN A 38 6.29 -1.78 -15.35
CA GLN A 38 5.09 -1.36 -14.61
C GLN A 38 5.19 -1.68 -13.11
N ILE A 39 5.75 -2.84 -12.75
CA ILE A 39 5.94 -3.24 -11.35
C ILE A 39 7.05 -2.43 -10.67
N GLU A 40 8.13 -2.12 -11.38
CA GLU A 40 9.16 -1.21 -10.87
C GLU A 40 8.57 0.19 -10.62
N ASN A 41 7.81 0.71 -11.58
CA ASN A 41 7.10 1.99 -11.46
C ASN A 41 6.10 1.99 -10.30
N TRP A 42 5.42 0.87 -10.03
CA TRP A 42 4.59 0.72 -8.83
C TRP A 42 5.41 1.00 -7.57
N GLY A 43 6.57 0.37 -7.43
CA GLY A 43 7.49 0.58 -6.30
C GLY A 43 7.94 2.02 -6.14
N VAL A 44 8.31 2.66 -7.26
CA VAL A 44 8.68 4.09 -7.29
C VAL A 44 7.54 4.97 -6.78
N LEU A 45 6.30 4.70 -7.20
CA LEU A 45 5.12 5.48 -6.76
C LEU A 45 4.81 5.31 -5.28
N ILE A 46 5.07 4.12 -4.72
CA ILE A 46 4.69 3.81 -3.35
C ILE A 46 5.80 4.03 -2.32
N GLY A 47 7.04 4.21 -2.79
CA GLY A 47 8.22 4.43 -1.96
C GLY A 47 8.83 3.14 -1.40
N ARG A 48 10.12 3.24 -1.03
CA ARG A 48 10.94 2.15 -0.50
C ARG A 48 10.26 1.43 0.66
N THR A 49 9.83 2.18 1.67
CA THR A 49 9.34 1.57 2.91
C THR A 49 8.10 0.72 2.67
N ARG A 50 7.15 1.21 1.87
CA ARG A 50 5.95 0.43 1.57
C ARG A 50 6.25 -0.74 0.63
N ALA A 51 7.06 -0.55 -0.41
CA ALA A 51 7.36 -1.61 -1.37
C ALA A 51 7.98 -2.85 -0.68
N LEU A 52 8.94 -2.63 0.21
CA LEU A 52 9.59 -3.71 0.98
C LEU A 52 8.64 -4.36 1.99
N ALA A 53 7.78 -3.57 2.63
CA ALA A 53 6.77 -4.10 3.54
C ALA A 53 5.73 -4.97 2.80
N GLU A 54 5.33 -4.60 1.59
CA GLU A 54 4.42 -5.39 0.75
C GLU A 54 5.09 -6.70 0.27
N ILE A 55 6.39 -6.70 -0.06
CA ILE A 55 7.16 -7.94 -0.33
C ILE A 55 7.09 -8.87 0.88
N LYS A 56 7.46 -8.38 2.06
CA LYS A 56 7.45 -9.18 3.29
C LYS A 56 6.06 -9.72 3.60
N TYR A 57 5.04 -8.87 3.47
CA TYR A 57 3.65 -9.25 3.68
C TYR A 57 3.23 -10.36 2.71
N ALA A 58 3.47 -10.19 1.40
CA ALA A 58 3.10 -11.16 0.39
C ALA A 58 3.80 -12.52 0.60
N ILE A 59 5.10 -12.54 0.93
CA ILE A 59 5.83 -13.77 1.23
C ILE A 59 5.19 -14.50 2.41
N ASN A 60 4.86 -13.77 3.48
CA ASN A 60 4.23 -14.34 4.67
C ASN A 60 2.84 -14.89 4.36
N SER A 61 2.01 -14.15 3.61
CA SER A 61 0.65 -14.56 3.24
C SER A 61 0.61 -15.82 2.38
N PHE A 62 1.58 -15.99 1.48
CA PHE A 62 1.69 -17.19 0.63
C PHE A 62 2.50 -18.32 1.29
N GLY A 63 3.10 -18.06 2.46
CA GLY A 63 3.93 -18.99 3.23
C GLY A 63 5.35 -19.19 2.69
N SER A 64 5.64 -18.88 1.43
CA SER A 64 7.01 -18.86 0.91
C SER A 64 7.18 -17.99 -0.34
N LYS A 65 8.41 -17.51 -0.58
CA LYS A 65 8.80 -16.77 -1.78
C LYS A 65 8.50 -17.57 -3.06
N SER A 66 8.79 -18.87 -3.08
CA SER A 66 8.54 -19.72 -4.25
C SER A 66 7.05 -19.88 -4.57
N LYS A 67 6.20 -20.05 -3.54
CA LYS A 67 4.74 -20.10 -3.71
C LYS A 67 4.20 -18.79 -4.26
N LEU A 68 4.67 -17.66 -3.71
CA LEU A 68 4.33 -16.33 -4.20
C LEU A 68 4.73 -16.15 -5.67
N CYS A 69 6.00 -16.43 -6.02
CA CYS A 69 6.51 -16.28 -7.39
C CYS A 69 5.71 -17.11 -8.41
N LYS A 70 5.33 -18.34 -8.03
CA LYS A 70 4.48 -19.20 -8.86
C LYS A 70 3.10 -18.56 -9.08
N HIS A 71 2.50 -18.00 -8.02
CA HIS A 71 1.20 -17.33 -8.09
C HIS A 71 1.21 -16.10 -8.99
N ILE A 72 2.17 -15.19 -8.80
CA ILE A 72 2.29 -13.94 -9.58
C ILE A 72 3.01 -14.13 -10.93
N GLN A 73 3.35 -15.37 -11.29
CA GLN A 73 3.92 -15.78 -12.57
C GLN A 73 5.23 -15.04 -12.93
N ILE A 74 6.19 -15.08 -11.99
CA ILE A 74 7.57 -14.61 -12.21
C ILE A 74 8.61 -15.63 -11.75
N SER A 75 9.83 -15.49 -12.24
CA SER A 75 10.96 -16.26 -11.74
C SER A 75 11.44 -15.71 -10.40
N THR A 76 11.97 -16.58 -9.54
CA THR A 76 12.61 -16.17 -8.28
C THR A 76 13.79 -15.22 -8.52
N LYS A 77 14.50 -15.38 -9.66
CA LYS A 77 15.58 -14.48 -10.06
C LYS A 77 15.07 -13.05 -10.23
N TYR A 78 13.98 -12.85 -11.00
CA TYR A 78 13.39 -11.53 -11.17
C TYR A 78 12.82 -10.99 -9.86
N PHE A 79 12.20 -11.84 -9.04
CA PHE A 79 11.73 -11.43 -7.71
C PHE A 79 12.85 -10.85 -6.84
N ASN A 80 14.03 -11.50 -6.83
CA ASN A 80 15.18 -11.01 -6.09
C ASN A 80 15.70 -9.67 -6.66
N MET A 81 15.82 -9.56 -7.98
CA MET A 81 16.21 -8.28 -8.61
C MET A 81 15.23 -7.15 -8.29
N LEU A 82 13.93 -7.46 -8.21
CA LEU A 82 12.90 -6.49 -7.82
C LEU A 82 13.02 -6.08 -6.35
N GLU A 83 13.30 -7.04 -5.46
CA GLU A 83 13.57 -6.78 -4.05
C GLU A 83 14.79 -5.86 -3.88
N ASP A 84 15.87 -6.14 -4.61
CA ASP A 84 17.09 -5.32 -4.65
C ASP A 84 16.79 -3.91 -5.17
N PHE A 85 16.06 -3.79 -6.29
CA PHE A 85 15.63 -2.51 -6.84
C PHE A 85 14.84 -1.67 -5.81
N PHE A 86 13.91 -2.28 -5.07
CA PHE A 86 13.17 -1.57 -4.02
C PHE A 86 14.04 -1.18 -2.82
N GLN A 87 15.09 -1.95 -2.50
CA GLN A 87 16.06 -1.56 -1.48
C GLN A 87 16.88 -0.34 -1.87
N GLU A 88 17.14 -0.16 -3.16
CA GLU A 88 17.92 0.97 -3.70
C GLU A 88 17.11 2.26 -3.87
N LEU A 89 15.78 2.19 -3.76
CA LEU A 89 14.93 3.38 -3.79
C LEU A 89 15.32 4.38 -2.66
N PRO A 90 15.14 5.69 -2.89
CA PRO A 90 15.43 6.71 -1.88
C PRO A 90 14.68 6.44 -0.56
N ASP A 91 15.31 6.77 0.56
CA ASP A 91 14.64 6.68 1.87
C ASP A 91 13.47 7.66 1.94
N ASP A 92 12.27 7.11 2.08
CA ASP A 92 11.01 7.82 2.18
C ASP A 92 10.60 8.10 3.64
N LYS A 93 11.37 7.58 4.61
CA LYS A 93 11.16 7.84 6.03
C LYS A 93 11.52 9.29 6.35
N LYS A 94 10.59 9.98 7.00
CA LYS A 94 10.79 11.37 7.45
C LYS A 94 10.57 11.43 8.96
N PRO A 95 11.62 11.71 9.76
CA PRO A 95 11.50 11.81 11.21
C PRO A 95 10.34 12.73 11.63
N GLY A 96 9.53 12.26 12.58
CA GLY A 96 8.39 13.01 13.10
C GLY A 96 7.22 13.19 12.12
N LYS A 97 7.21 12.53 10.96
CA LYS A 97 6.09 12.55 10.02
C LYS A 97 5.49 11.15 9.83
N ILE A 98 4.20 11.13 9.53
CA ILE A 98 3.49 9.94 9.10
C ILE A 98 3.73 9.77 7.60
N TYR A 99 4.21 8.61 7.19
CA TYR A 99 4.52 8.28 5.81
C TYR A 99 3.94 6.90 5.44
N GLN A 100 3.98 6.60 4.14
CA GLN A 100 3.41 5.41 3.56
C GLN A 100 4.24 4.16 3.94
N GLY A 101 3.57 3.03 4.20
CA GLY A 101 4.25 1.80 4.65
C GLY A 101 4.54 1.74 6.15
N MET A 102 4.17 2.76 6.94
CA MET A 102 4.17 2.67 8.40
C MET A 102 3.03 1.82 8.90
N THR A 103 3.21 1.20 10.07
CA THR A 103 2.13 0.58 10.83
C THR A 103 1.81 1.43 12.06
N ILE A 104 0.54 1.81 12.24
CA ILE A 104 0.04 2.55 13.41
C ILE A 104 -1.14 1.77 14.00
N SER A 105 -1.02 1.38 15.27
CA SER A 105 -2.03 0.58 15.97
C SER A 105 -2.48 -0.67 15.20
N GLY A 106 -1.54 -1.36 14.54
CA GLY A 106 -1.80 -2.55 13.73
C GLY A 106 -2.33 -2.28 12.31
N TYR A 107 -2.61 -1.02 11.94
CA TYR A 107 -3.03 -0.63 10.60
C TYR A 107 -1.83 -0.23 9.74
N PHE A 108 -1.66 -0.89 8.60
CA PHE A 108 -0.58 -0.61 7.65
C PHE A 108 -1.03 0.48 6.65
N LEU A 109 -0.31 1.60 6.60
CA LEU A 109 -0.70 2.77 5.80
C LEU A 109 -0.38 2.56 4.32
N LEU A 110 -1.42 2.53 3.48
CA LEU A 110 -1.30 2.32 2.04
C LEU A 110 -1.11 3.63 1.29
N LYS A 111 -1.94 4.64 1.54
CA LYS A 111 -1.88 5.92 0.82
C LYS A 111 -2.61 7.02 1.59
N LYS A 112 -2.14 8.25 1.51
CA LYS A 112 -2.91 9.41 1.98
C LYS A 112 -4.08 9.68 1.03
N ILE A 113 -5.31 9.62 1.54
CA ILE A 113 -6.54 9.87 0.77
C ILE A 113 -7.16 11.24 1.04
N GLY A 114 -6.80 11.88 2.14
CA GLY A 114 -7.29 13.22 2.45
C GLY A 114 -6.54 13.85 3.62
N GLY A 115 -6.77 15.13 3.85
CA GLY A 115 -6.26 15.79 5.05
C GLY A 115 -6.74 17.21 5.17
N GLY A 116 -6.96 17.64 6.40
CA GLY A 116 -7.30 19.02 6.77
C GLY A 116 -6.27 19.61 7.73
N GLY A 117 -6.63 20.70 8.41
CA GLY A 117 -5.74 21.37 9.38
C GLY A 117 -5.25 20.42 10.49
N ASN A 118 -6.15 19.67 11.11
CA ASN A 118 -5.85 18.90 12.33
C ASN A 118 -5.60 17.40 12.12
N ALA A 119 -6.13 16.83 11.04
CA ALA A 119 -6.07 15.39 10.79
C ALA A 119 -5.65 15.07 9.35
N VAL A 120 -5.13 13.88 9.17
CA VAL A 120 -4.86 13.26 7.88
C VAL A 120 -5.65 11.95 7.80
N VAL A 121 -6.21 11.65 6.64
CA VAL A 121 -6.93 10.40 6.40
C VAL A 121 -6.08 9.56 5.45
N TRP A 122 -5.85 8.31 5.87
CA TRP A 122 -5.12 7.31 5.11
C TRP A 122 -6.06 6.20 4.70
N GLU A 123 -5.85 5.68 3.49
CA GLU A 123 -6.23 4.32 3.17
C GLU A 123 -5.22 3.40 3.87
N ALA A 124 -5.71 2.43 4.63
CA ALA A 124 -4.89 1.54 5.44
C ALA A 124 -5.44 0.11 5.42
N ARG A 125 -4.55 -0.87 5.51
CA ARG A 125 -4.88 -2.28 5.66
C ARG A 125 -4.98 -2.62 7.15
N ASP A 126 -6.11 -3.13 7.58
CA ASP A 126 -6.31 -3.59 8.97
C ASP A 126 -5.55 -4.92 9.24
N PRO A 127 -5.43 -5.37 10.51
CA PRO A 127 -4.73 -6.63 10.83
C PRO A 127 -5.31 -7.88 10.16
N LYS A 128 -6.56 -7.83 9.69
CA LYS A 128 -7.23 -8.92 8.96
C LYS A 128 -7.03 -8.81 7.44
N GLY A 129 -6.27 -7.83 6.97
CA GLY A 129 -6.00 -7.61 5.56
C GLY A 129 -7.04 -6.74 4.84
N LYS A 130 -8.07 -6.24 5.51
CA LYS A 130 -9.13 -5.46 4.85
C LYS A 130 -8.76 -3.98 4.77
N VAL A 131 -9.04 -3.37 3.62
CA VAL A 131 -8.82 -1.94 3.39
C VAL A 131 -9.87 -1.11 4.14
N ARG A 132 -9.40 -0.11 4.88
CA ARG A 132 -10.18 0.82 5.72
C ARG A 132 -9.66 2.24 5.55
N ALA A 133 -10.48 3.22 5.90
CA ALA A 133 -10.02 4.58 6.12
C ALA A 133 -9.54 4.73 7.58
N LEU A 134 -8.33 5.23 7.77
CA LEU A 134 -7.76 5.55 9.07
C LEU A 134 -7.51 7.06 9.18
N LYS A 135 -8.28 7.72 10.05
CA LYS A 135 -8.12 9.15 10.35
C LYS A 135 -7.15 9.32 11.53
N ILE A 136 -6.08 10.06 11.32
CA ILE A 136 -5.01 10.28 12.31
C ILE A 136 -4.86 11.76 12.60
N LEU A 137 -4.84 12.13 13.88
CA LEU A 137 -4.48 13.47 14.34
C LEU A 137 -2.99 13.75 14.11
N LYS A 138 -2.67 14.87 13.46
CA LYS A 138 -1.27 15.20 13.10
C LYS A 138 -0.44 15.62 14.32
N LYS A 139 -1.06 16.37 15.22
CA LYS A 139 -0.44 16.95 16.43
C LYS A 139 -1.44 16.91 17.57
N PRO A 140 -1.55 15.78 18.29
CA PRO A 140 -2.50 15.67 19.39
C PRO A 140 -2.14 16.66 20.49
N ASN A 141 -3.10 17.50 20.83
CA ASN A 141 -3.14 18.38 21.99
C ASN A 141 -4.53 18.31 22.62
N THR A 142 -4.68 18.83 23.84
CA THR A 142 -5.93 18.72 24.61
C THR A 142 -7.17 19.11 23.81
N THR A 143 -7.14 20.26 23.14
CA THR A 143 -8.28 20.76 22.33
C THR A 143 -8.58 19.87 21.11
N SER A 144 -7.55 19.47 20.36
CA SER A 144 -7.71 18.63 19.17
C SER A 144 -8.21 17.23 19.51
N VAL A 145 -7.78 16.68 20.65
CA VAL A 145 -8.23 15.38 21.14
C VAL A 145 -9.69 15.46 21.58
N HIS A 146 -10.07 16.52 22.30
CA HIS A 146 -11.46 16.73 22.71
C HIS A 146 -12.41 16.79 21.50
N ARG A 147 -12.09 17.64 20.51
CA ARG A 147 -12.88 17.72 19.25
C ARG A 147 -12.98 16.39 18.51
N PHE A 148 -11.91 15.60 18.50
CA PHE A 148 -11.91 14.29 17.84
C PHE A 148 -12.79 13.29 18.60
N ASN A 149 -12.79 13.33 19.93
CA ASN A 149 -13.69 12.53 20.75
C ASN A 149 -15.15 12.94 20.57
N ASP A 150 -15.45 14.24 20.49
CA ASP A 150 -16.80 14.76 20.21
C ASP A 150 -17.31 14.28 18.84
N GLU A 151 -16.43 14.27 17.83
CA GLU A 151 -16.74 13.73 16.49
C GLU A 151 -17.11 12.23 16.58
N ILE A 152 -16.31 11.43 17.31
CA ILE A 152 -16.60 10.00 17.52
C ILE A 152 -17.94 9.81 18.24
N LEU A 153 -18.22 10.60 19.29
CA LEU A 153 -19.48 10.53 20.02
C LEU A 153 -20.68 10.90 19.14
N THR A 154 -20.53 11.91 18.28
CA THR A 154 -21.57 12.33 17.33
C THR A 154 -21.85 11.23 16.31
N LEU A 155 -20.81 10.61 15.76
CA LEU A 155 -20.96 9.50 14.81
C LEU A 155 -21.67 8.29 15.44
N LYS A 156 -21.35 7.93 16.70
CA LYS A 156 -22.04 6.87 17.43
C LYS A 156 -23.53 7.17 17.63
N LYS A 157 -23.89 8.42 17.92
CA LYS A 157 -25.30 8.83 18.01
C LYS A 157 -26.01 8.66 16.67
N ILE A 158 -25.38 9.08 15.56
CA ILE A 158 -25.94 8.91 14.22
C ILE A 158 -26.14 7.42 13.89
N GLU A 159 -25.17 6.58 14.22
CA GLU A 159 -25.28 5.13 14.01
C GLU A 159 -26.48 4.54 14.74
N SER A 160 -26.75 4.97 15.98
CA SER A 160 -27.91 4.50 16.77
C SER A 160 -29.28 4.99 16.29
N LEU A 161 -29.32 5.93 15.35
CA LEU A 161 -30.57 6.41 14.74
C LEU A 161 -31.02 5.55 13.53
N ASN A 162 -30.15 4.65 13.06
CA ASN A 162 -30.44 3.69 12.00
C ASN A 162 -30.69 2.30 12.59
#